data_AF-A0AAD7R2R0-F1
#
_entry.id   AF-A0AAD7R2R0-F1
#
_cell.length_a   1.000
_cell.length_b   1.000
_cell.length_c   1.000
_cell.angle_alpha   90.00
_cell.angle_beta   90.00
_cell.angle_gamma   90.00
#
_symmetry.space_group_name_H-M   'P 1'
#
loop_
_entity.id
_entity.type
_entity.pdbx_description
1 polymer ?
#
loop_
_entity_poly.entity_id
_entity_poly.type
_entity_poly.pdbx_seq_one_letter_code
_entity_poly.pdbx_strand_id
1 'polypeptide(L)'
;MLPLNKGFVILRLYPYCLLAPLIICHIIDRDSPLYDLSAAELQCSDLEVIVILEGVVETTGITTQARTSYVAEEIQWGHRFVPIVTEEEGVYSVDYSKFGNTARVATPRCSARELDEKPSILIQTLQKSELSHQNSLRKRNSMRRGNSMRKGNSMRRGNSALVVPKVQFLAPEGAQSATTIT
;
A
#
# COMPACT_ATOMS: atom_id res chain seq x y z
N MET A 1 7.19 -24.59 -23.13
CA MET A 1 5.77 -24.54 -23.54
C MET A 1 4.99 -24.03 -22.35
N LEU A 2 4.42 -22.81 -22.41
CA LEU A 2 3.53 -22.32 -21.36
C LEU A 2 2.18 -23.03 -21.51
N PRO A 3 1.55 -23.54 -20.44
CA PRO A 3 0.27 -24.22 -20.54
C PRO A 3 -0.80 -23.24 -21.06
N LEU A 4 -1.56 -23.68 -22.07
CA LEU A 4 -2.48 -22.86 -22.89
C LEU A 4 -3.69 -22.26 -22.15
N ASN A 5 -3.89 -22.54 -20.86
CA ASN A 5 -5.10 -22.15 -20.12
C ASN A 5 -4.88 -21.04 -19.07
N LYS A 6 -3.67 -20.49 -18.95
CA LYS A 6 -3.38 -19.44 -17.96
C LYS A 6 -3.65 -18.06 -18.55
N GLY A 7 -4.39 -17.23 -17.81
CA GLY A 7 -4.54 -15.81 -18.12
C GLY A 7 -3.23 -15.08 -17.81
N PHE A 8 -2.57 -14.53 -18.82
CA PHE A 8 -1.32 -13.78 -18.65
C PHE A 8 -1.52 -12.28 -18.84
N VAL A 9 -1.01 -11.49 -17.89
CA VAL A 9 -0.89 -10.03 -18.04
C VAL A 9 0.58 -9.67 -18.14
N ILE A 10 0.98 -8.96 -19.20
CA ILE A 10 2.37 -8.54 -19.42
C ILE A 10 2.50 -7.05 -19.09
N LEU A 11 3.34 -6.73 -18.11
CA LEU A 11 3.75 -5.35 -17.82
C LEU A 11 5.14 -5.10 -18.41
N ARG A 12 5.22 -4.16 -19.37
CA ARG A 12 6.47 -3.70 -19.98
C ARG A 12 6.86 -2.34 -19.42
N LEU A 13 8.13 -2.20 -19.05
CA LEU A 13 8.69 -1.01 -18.42
C LEU A 13 9.74 -0.37 -19.34
N TYR A 14 9.54 0.90 -19.71
CA TYR A 14 10.50 1.72 -20.45
C TYR A 14 10.34 3.19 -20.05
N PRO A 15 11.39 4.03 -20.11
CA PRO A 15 12.72 3.91 -19.53
C PRO A 15 12.74 4.54 -18.12
N TYR A 16 13.09 3.77 -17.09
CA TYR A 16 13.17 4.26 -15.71
C TYR A 16 14.63 4.34 -15.27
N CYS A 17 15.04 5.48 -14.72
CA CYS A 17 16.33 5.61 -14.05
C CYS A 17 16.23 4.94 -12.66
N LEU A 18 16.79 3.72 -12.53
CA LEU A 18 16.66 2.88 -11.32
C LEU A 18 17.67 3.25 -10.23
N LEU A 19 17.74 4.53 -9.86
CA LEU A 19 18.64 5.02 -8.78
C LEU A 19 18.15 4.64 -7.37
N ALA A 20 16.84 4.38 -7.24
CA ALA A 20 16.19 3.91 -6.02
C ALA A 20 15.07 2.91 -6.39
N PRO A 21 14.59 2.09 -5.44
CA PRO A 21 13.46 1.21 -5.69
C PRO A 21 12.22 1.98 -6.17
N LEU A 22 11.56 1.45 -7.21
CA LEU A 22 10.36 2.05 -7.79
C LEU A 22 9.15 1.18 -7.53
N ILE A 23 8.01 1.83 -7.29
CA ILE A 23 6.70 1.19 -7.28
C ILE A 23 6.15 1.24 -8.70
N ILE A 24 5.95 0.06 -9.28
CA ILE A 24 5.30 -0.09 -10.58
C ILE A 24 3.80 -0.21 -10.35
N CYS A 25 3.02 0.58 -11.08
CA CYS A 25 1.57 0.61 -10.98
C CYS A 25 0.93 0.20 -12.30
N HIS A 26 -0.03 -0.71 -12.24
CA HIS A 26 -0.96 -0.99 -13.32
C HIS A 26 -2.33 -0.45 -12.90
N ILE A 27 -2.91 0.46 -13.69
CA ILE A 27 -4.24 1.01 -13.42
C ILE A 27 -5.28 0.00 -13.91
N ILE A 28 -6.19 -0.41 -13.04
CA ILE A 28 -7.30 -1.28 -13.41
C ILE A 28 -8.47 -0.39 -13.85
N ASP A 29 -8.49 -0.05 -15.13
CA ASP A 29 -9.58 0.64 -15.81
C ASP A 29 -10.38 -0.33 -16.69
N ARG A 30 -11.33 0.20 -17.49
CA ARG A 30 -12.23 -0.58 -18.35
C ARG A 30 -11.51 -1.42 -19.41
N ASP A 31 -10.31 -1.02 -19.79
CA ASP A 31 -9.50 -1.71 -20.79
C ASP A 31 -8.58 -2.77 -20.14
N SER A 32 -8.52 -2.79 -18.81
CA SER A 32 -7.72 -3.77 -18.08
C SER A 32 -8.36 -5.16 -18.13
N PRO A 33 -7.57 -6.23 -18.35
CA PRO A 33 -8.05 -7.60 -18.24
C PRO A 33 -8.44 -7.99 -16.80
N LEU A 34 -8.16 -7.12 -15.82
CA LEU A 34 -8.49 -7.31 -14.41
C LEU A 34 -9.77 -6.55 -13.99
N TYR A 35 -10.44 -5.85 -14.91
CA TYR A 35 -11.52 -4.91 -14.59
C TYR A 35 -12.70 -5.56 -13.86
N ASP A 36 -13.07 -6.77 -14.28
CA ASP A 36 -14.17 -7.54 -13.70
C ASP A 36 -13.77 -8.37 -12.47
N LEU A 37 -12.48 -8.44 -12.11
CA LEU A 37 -12.01 -9.30 -11.01
C LEU A 37 -12.23 -8.66 -9.63
N SER A 38 -13.00 -9.34 -8.79
CA SER A 38 -13.14 -9.01 -7.37
C SER A 38 -12.04 -9.67 -6.51
N ALA A 39 -11.97 -9.27 -5.23
CA ALA A 39 -10.99 -9.83 -4.30
C ALA A 39 -11.16 -11.33 -4.05
N ALA A 40 -12.39 -11.85 -4.15
CA ALA A 40 -12.69 -13.26 -3.95
C ALA A 40 -12.37 -14.06 -5.23
N GLU A 41 -12.74 -13.52 -6.39
CA GLU A 41 -12.46 -14.16 -7.68
C GLU A 41 -10.96 -14.23 -7.96
N LEU A 42 -10.20 -13.18 -7.61
CA LEU A 42 -8.75 -13.18 -7.73
C LEU A 42 -8.13 -14.40 -7.04
N GLN A 43 -8.55 -14.69 -5.80
CA GLN A 43 -8.01 -15.81 -5.01
C GLN A 43 -8.31 -17.20 -5.62
N CYS A 44 -9.35 -17.31 -6.42
CA CYS A 44 -9.76 -18.57 -7.07
C CYS A 44 -9.38 -18.63 -8.55
N SER A 45 -8.74 -17.59 -9.08
CA SER A 45 -8.41 -17.47 -10.51
C SER A 45 -7.10 -18.16 -10.87
N ASP A 46 -7.04 -18.77 -12.06
CA ASP A 46 -5.79 -19.26 -12.67
C ASP A 46 -5.08 -18.12 -13.42
N LEU A 47 -4.63 -17.14 -12.64
CA LEU A 47 -4.01 -15.91 -13.12
C LEU A 47 -2.51 -15.88 -12.80
N GLU A 48 -1.72 -15.42 -13.78
CA GLU A 48 -0.28 -15.19 -13.64
C GLU A 48 0.11 -13.85 -14.29
N VAL A 49 0.60 -12.92 -13.47
CA VAL A 49 1.11 -11.62 -13.95
C VAL A 49 2.59 -11.75 -14.26
N ILE A 50 2.97 -11.58 -15.52
CA ILE A 50 4.37 -11.60 -15.96
C ILE A 50 4.87 -10.15 -16.04
N VAL A 51 5.92 -9.87 -15.27
CA VAL A 51 6.59 -8.56 -15.27
C VAL A 51 7.89 -8.68 -16.05
N ILE A 52 8.04 -7.82 -17.06
CA ILE A 52 9.20 -7.75 -17.92
C ILE A 52 9.82 -6.37 -17.81
N LEU A 53 11.01 -6.31 -17.23
CA LEU A 53 11.84 -5.12 -17.23
C LEU A 53 12.86 -5.24 -18.36
N GLU A 54 12.86 -4.29 -19.28
CA GLU A 54 13.86 -4.19 -20.34
C GLU A 54 14.61 -2.86 -20.16
N GLY A 55 15.94 -2.92 -20.20
CA GLY A 55 16.77 -1.75 -20.01
C GLY A 55 18.13 -1.90 -20.66
N VAL A 56 18.77 -0.78 -20.98
CA VAL A 56 20.13 -0.76 -21.53
C VAL A 56 21.10 -0.54 -20.38
N VAL A 57 22.12 -1.40 -20.29
CA VAL A 57 23.20 -1.22 -19.31
C VAL A 57 24.14 -0.13 -19.82
N GLU A 58 24.23 0.98 -19.10
CA GLU A 58 24.96 2.18 -19.54
C GLU A 58 26.42 1.88 -19.90
N THR A 59 27.10 1.02 -19.12
CA THR A 59 28.52 0.72 -19.33
C THR A 59 28.81 -0.15 -20.55
N THR A 60 27.82 -0.88 -21.06
CA THR A 60 28.02 -1.83 -22.18
C THR A 60 27.19 -1.50 -23.42
N GLY A 61 26.16 -0.66 -23.28
CA GLY A 61 25.18 -0.40 -24.35
C GLY A 61 24.31 -1.61 -24.71
N ILE A 62 24.39 -2.71 -23.94
CA ILE A 62 23.65 -3.94 -24.21
C ILE A 62 22.26 -3.85 -23.58
N THR A 63 21.23 -4.10 -24.39
CA THR A 63 19.86 -4.29 -23.90
C THR A 63 19.76 -5.61 -23.13
N THR A 64 19.35 -5.50 -21.87
CA THR A 64 19.14 -6.63 -20.96
C THR A 64 17.68 -6.69 -20.56
N GLN A 65 17.18 -7.91 -20.34
CA GLN A 65 15.82 -8.16 -19.88
C GLN A 65 15.83 -8.97 -18.58
N ALA A 66 15.13 -8.47 -17.57
CA ALA A 66 14.77 -9.22 -16.37
C ALA A 66 13.28 -9.59 -16.43
N ARG A 67 12.95 -10.80 -15.97
CA ARG A 67 11.58 -11.32 -15.95
C ARG A 67 11.27 -11.91 -14.58
N THR A 68 10.06 -11.66 -14.10
CA THR A 68 9.49 -12.36 -12.94
C THR A 68 8.00 -12.56 -13.20
N SER A 69 7.36 -13.48 -12.49
CA SER A 69 5.90 -13.60 -12.49
C SER A 69 5.32 -13.66 -11.08
N TYR A 70 4.03 -13.34 -10.96
CA TYR A 70 3.25 -13.43 -9.74
C TYR A 70 1.97 -14.20 -10.02
N VAL A 71 1.73 -15.30 -9.30
CA VAL A 71 0.46 -16.02 -9.37
C VAL A 71 -0.60 -15.35 -8.48
N ALA A 72 -1.88 -15.68 -8.70
CA ALA A 72 -3.01 -15.16 -7.92
C ALA A 72 -2.78 -15.17 -6.40
N GLU A 73 -2.21 -16.24 -5.85
CA GLU A 73 -1.95 -16.41 -4.41
C GLU A 73 -0.88 -15.45 -3.85
N GLU A 74 0.02 -14.97 -4.71
CA GLU A 74 1.09 -14.03 -4.34
C GLU A 74 0.60 -12.57 -4.35
N ILE A 75 -0.56 -12.31 -4.97
CA ILE A 75 -1.14 -10.97 -5.08
C ILE A 75 -1.95 -10.63 -3.81
N GLN A 76 -1.42 -9.70 -3.02
CA GLN A 76 -2.03 -9.30 -1.76
C GLN A 76 -3.08 -8.18 -1.95
N TRP A 77 -4.36 -8.56 -2.06
CA TRP A 77 -5.47 -7.60 -2.16
C TRP A 77 -5.58 -6.74 -0.89
N GLY A 78 -5.69 -5.41 -1.07
CA GLY A 78 -5.82 -4.46 0.03
C GLY A 78 -4.57 -4.32 0.87
N HIS A 79 -3.40 -4.47 0.24
CA HIS A 79 -2.11 -4.17 0.82
C HIS A 79 -1.43 -3.00 0.09
N ARG A 80 -0.59 -2.28 0.82
CA ARG A 80 0.25 -1.21 0.29
C ARG A 80 1.68 -1.38 0.78
N PHE A 81 2.67 -1.11 -0.06
CA PHE A 81 4.07 -1.10 0.36
C PHE A 81 4.30 -0.09 1.49
N VAL A 82 5.11 -0.49 2.47
CA VAL A 82 5.61 0.41 3.50
C VAL A 82 6.58 1.40 2.85
N PRO A 83 6.45 2.71 3.09
CA PRO A 83 7.42 3.69 2.58
C PRO A 83 8.83 3.38 3.07
N ILE A 84 9.78 3.32 2.13
CA ILE A 84 11.19 2.99 2.42
C ILE A 84 12.14 4.17 2.23
N VAL A 85 11.67 5.24 1.57
CA VAL A 85 12.44 6.46 1.35
C VAL A 85 12.05 7.46 2.42
N THR A 86 13.05 8.02 3.10
CA THR A 86 12.88 9.08 4.08
C THR A 86 13.77 10.26 3.73
N GLU A 87 13.29 11.46 4.01
CA GLU A 87 14.04 12.70 3.88
C GLU A 87 14.25 13.29 5.27
N GLU A 88 15.50 13.56 5.61
CA GLU A 88 15.87 14.25 6.85
C GLU A 88 16.93 15.31 6.52
N GLU A 89 16.64 16.58 6.82
CA GLU A 89 17.53 17.72 6.57
C GLU A 89 18.04 17.83 5.11
N GLY A 90 17.18 17.48 4.14
CA GLY A 90 17.53 17.51 2.70
C GLY A 90 18.36 16.30 2.23
N VAL A 91 18.60 15.31 3.09
CA VAL A 91 19.27 14.06 2.76
C VAL A 91 18.23 12.96 2.59
N TYR A 92 18.23 12.32 1.41
CA TYR A 92 17.41 11.15 1.13
C TYR A 92 18.13 9.87 1.56
N SER A 93 17.45 9.06 2.35
CA SER A 93 17.90 7.73 2.76
C SER A 93 16.89 6.66 2.36
N VAL A 94 17.40 5.47 2.02
CA VAL A 94 16.58 4.32 1.63
C VAL A 94 16.81 3.19 2.63
N ASP A 95 15.75 2.81 3.35
CA ASP A 95 15.76 1.70 4.29
C ASP A 95 15.39 0.38 3.60
N TYR A 96 16.40 -0.30 3.06
CA TYR A 96 16.21 -1.59 2.38
C TYR A 96 15.72 -2.72 3.29
N SER A 97 15.79 -2.58 4.62
CA SER A 97 15.19 -3.57 5.53
C SER A 97 13.66 -3.61 5.44
N LYS A 98 13.06 -2.53 4.91
CA LYS A 98 11.62 -2.43 4.65
C LYS A 98 11.24 -2.82 3.23
N PHE A 99 12.21 -3.18 2.37
CA PHE A 99 11.94 -3.54 0.99
C PHE A 99 10.99 -4.76 0.95
N GLY A 100 9.90 -4.63 0.20
CA GLY A 100 8.86 -5.65 0.10
C GLY A 100 7.90 -5.72 1.30
N ASN A 101 8.14 -4.99 2.40
CA ASN A 101 7.19 -4.98 3.51
C ASN A 101 5.87 -4.32 3.09
N THR A 102 4.75 -4.93 3.45
CA THR A 102 3.41 -4.42 3.15
C THR A 102 2.58 -4.21 4.41
N ALA A 103 1.62 -3.30 4.33
CA ALA A 103 0.63 -3.05 5.37
C ALA A 103 -0.78 -3.20 4.80
N ARG A 104 -1.67 -3.81 5.59
CA ARG A 104 -3.09 -3.89 5.26
C ARG A 104 -3.72 -2.51 5.26
N VAL A 105 -4.49 -2.22 4.23
CA VAL A 105 -5.24 -0.98 4.08
C VAL A 105 -6.72 -1.29 3.85
N ALA A 106 -7.58 -0.34 4.22
CA ALA A 106 -9.00 -0.47 3.95
C ALA A 106 -9.23 -0.35 2.43
N THR A 107 -9.61 -1.46 1.81
CA THR A 107 -9.80 -1.54 0.36
C THR A 107 -11.11 -2.27 0.08
N PRO A 108 -11.95 -1.73 -0.84
CA PRO A 108 -13.14 -2.44 -1.29
C PRO A 108 -12.80 -3.83 -1.79
N ARG A 109 -13.69 -4.80 -1.58
CA ARG A 109 -13.48 -6.20 -2.01
C ARG A 109 -14.16 -6.53 -3.34
N CYS A 110 -14.89 -5.56 -3.89
CA CYS A 110 -15.54 -5.61 -5.18
C CYS A 110 -14.56 -5.34 -6.32
N SER A 111 -14.95 -5.67 -7.55
CA SER A 111 -14.13 -5.40 -8.74
C SER A 111 -14.06 -3.89 -9.07
N ALA A 112 -13.16 -3.52 -9.98
CA ALA A 112 -13.08 -2.14 -10.47
C ALA A 112 -14.37 -1.73 -11.20
N ARG A 113 -14.98 -2.66 -11.95
CA ARG A 113 -16.29 -2.46 -12.57
C ARG A 113 -17.38 -2.14 -11.55
N GLU A 114 -17.49 -2.95 -10.50
CA GLU A 114 -18.50 -2.73 -9.46
C GLU A 114 -18.30 -1.39 -8.75
N LEU A 115 -17.04 -0.96 -8.55
CA LEU A 115 -16.72 0.37 -8.01
C LEU A 115 -17.14 1.50 -8.93
N ASP A 116 -16.91 1.37 -10.24
CA ASP A 116 -17.35 2.34 -11.24
C ASP A 116 -18.88 2.46 -11.30
N GLU A 117 -19.58 1.33 -11.21
CA GLU A 117 -21.04 1.28 -11.20
C GLU A 117 -21.63 1.84 -9.90
N LYS A 118 -20.95 1.61 -8.76
CA LYS A 118 -21.42 2.00 -7.42
C LYS A 118 -20.29 2.60 -6.58
N PRO A 119 -19.94 3.89 -6.79
CA PRO A 119 -18.86 4.55 -6.05
C PRO A 119 -19.09 4.64 -4.53
N SER A 120 -20.34 4.51 -4.08
CA SER A 120 -20.69 4.50 -2.65
C SER A 120 -20.03 3.36 -1.87
N ILE A 121 -19.66 2.26 -2.53
CA ILE A 121 -18.95 1.13 -1.90
C ILE A 121 -17.60 1.59 -1.32
N LEU A 122 -16.89 2.49 -2.01
CA LEU A 122 -15.62 3.03 -1.54
C LEU A 122 -15.81 3.83 -0.25
N ILE A 123 -16.76 4.77 -0.24
CA ILE A 123 -17.06 5.60 0.92
C ILE A 123 -17.44 4.74 2.13
N GLN A 124 -18.32 3.77 1.94
CA GLN A 124 -18.74 2.85 3.00
C GLN A 124 -17.57 2.03 3.55
N THR A 125 -16.67 1.58 2.69
CA THR A 125 -15.48 0.82 3.10
C THR A 125 -14.56 1.66 3.98
N LEU A 126 -14.32 2.91 3.58
CA LEU A 126 -13.48 3.84 4.34
C LEU A 126 -14.12 4.17 5.69
N GLN A 127 -15.40 4.54 5.73
CA GLN A 127 -16.13 4.84 6.97
C GLN A 127 -16.14 3.65 7.94
N LYS A 128 -16.39 2.44 7.44
CA LYS A 128 -16.37 1.21 8.25
C LYS A 128 -14.98 0.98 8.87
N SER A 129 -13.93 1.27 8.11
CA SER A 129 -12.56 1.15 8.59
C SER A 129 -12.24 2.14 9.71
N GLU A 130 -12.64 3.41 9.59
CA GLU A 130 -12.44 4.43 10.62
C GLU A 130 -13.20 4.11 11.91
N LEU A 131 -14.48 3.72 11.79
CA LEU A 131 -15.30 3.28 12.90
C LEU A 131 -14.67 2.10 13.65
N SER A 132 -14.15 1.11 12.91
CA SER A 132 -13.47 -0.05 13.49
C SER A 132 -12.20 0.37 14.26
N HIS A 133 -11.44 1.32 13.71
CA HIS A 133 -10.23 1.85 14.35
C HIS A 133 -10.57 2.57 15.66
N GLN A 134 -11.58 3.45 15.65
CA GLN A 134 -12.05 4.18 16.84
C GLN A 134 -12.58 3.23 17.93
N ASN A 135 -13.36 2.22 17.55
CA ASN A 135 -13.88 1.22 18.50
C ASN A 135 -12.75 0.42 19.16
N SER A 136 -11.70 0.07 18.40
CA SER A 136 -10.52 -0.61 18.93
C SER A 136 -9.78 0.23 20.00
N LEU A 137 -9.70 1.55 19.79
CA LEU A 137 -9.06 2.49 20.72
C LEU A 137 -9.89 2.66 21.99
N ARG A 138 -11.20 2.81 21.85
CA ARG A 138 -12.14 2.89 22.99
C ARG A 138 -12.09 1.63 23.86
N LYS A 139 -12.10 0.44 23.25
CA LYS A 139 -12.02 -0.84 23.97
C LYS A 139 -10.69 -0.99 24.73
N ARG A 140 -9.57 -0.61 24.11
CA ARG A 140 -8.24 -0.57 24.77
C ARG A 140 -8.22 0.37 25.98
N ASN A 141 -8.77 1.58 25.83
CA ASN A 141 -8.83 2.56 26.92
C ASN A 141 -9.73 2.09 28.08
N SER A 142 -10.83 1.40 27.78
CA SER A 142 -11.71 0.78 28.79
C SER A 142 -10.98 -0.30 29.60
N MET A 143 -10.25 -1.21 28.95
CA MET A 143 -9.45 -2.24 29.64
C MET A 143 -8.35 -1.65 30.53
N ARG A 144 -7.71 -0.56 30.11
CA ARG A 144 -6.68 0.13 30.93
C ARG A 144 -7.27 0.73 32.21
N ARG A 145 -8.49 1.27 32.15
CA ARG A 145 -9.21 1.75 33.34
C ARG A 145 -9.62 0.60 34.26
N GLY A 146 -10.11 -0.51 33.72
CA GLY A 146 -10.49 -1.70 34.50
C GLY A 146 -9.30 -2.34 35.24
N ASN A 147 -8.12 -2.38 34.64
CA ASN A 147 -6.90 -2.91 35.28
C ASN A 147 -6.32 -1.98 36.35
N SER A 148 -6.63 -0.68 36.33
CA SER A 148 -6.19 0.27 37.36
C SER A 148 -6.91 0.07 38.70
N MET A 149 -8.11 -0.51 38.69
CA MET A 149 -8.89 -0.80 39.90
C MET A 149 -8.50 -2.11 40.59
N ARG A 150 -7.67 -2.96 39.95
CA ARG A 150 -7.26 -4.27 40.46
C ARG A 150 -5.84 -4.32 41.05
N LYS A 151 -5.14 -3.18 41.14
CA LYS A 151 -3.76 -3.13 41.65
C LYS A 151 -3.66 -2.37 42.97
N GLY A 152 -4.27 -2.94 44.02
CA GLY A 152 -3.83 -2.71 45.39
C GLY A 152 -2.63 -3.62 45.68
N ASN A 153 -1.52 -3.03 46.13
CA ASN A 153 -0.24 -3.63 46.52
C ASN A 153 0.64 -4.27 45.41
N SER A 154 1.56 -3.46 44.85
CA SER A 154 2.99 -3.81 44.81
C SER A 154 3.83 -2.60 44.42
N MET A 155 4.85 -2.34 45.22
CA MET A 155 5.82 -1.24 45.17
C MET A 155 6.73 -1.33 43.93
N ARG A 156 7.03 -0.16 43.32
CA ARG A 156 8.16 0.25 42.41
C ARG A 156 8.58 -0.72 41.28
N ARG A 157 8.88 -0.31 40.04
CA ARG A 157 9.86 0.71 39.61
C ARG A 157 9.82 0.77 38.06
N GLY A 158 10.19 1.92 37.48
CA GLY A 158 10.77 1.96 36.13
C GLY A 158 9.90 2.58 35.03
N ASN A 159 10.32 3.76 34.57
CA ASN A 159 9.80 4.48 33.40
C ASN A 159 9.85 3.62 32.13
N SER A 160 8.77 3.65 31.35
CA SER A 160 8.82 3.47 29.90
C SER A 160 7.82 4.41 29.26
N ALA A 161 8.33 5.53 28.72
CA ALA A 161 7.54 6.44 27.92
C ALA A 161 7.00 5.69 26.70
N LEU A 162 5.68 5.47 26.67
CA LEU A 162 4.99 4.94 25.51
C LEU A 162 5.03 6.01 24.43
N VAL A 163 5.91 5.82 23.44
CA VAL A 163 5.92 6.60 22.21
C VAL A 163 4.59 6.35 21.49
N VAL A 164 3.74 7.36 21.49
CA VAL A 164 2.53 7.39 20.66
C VAL A 164 2.97 7.87 19.28
N PRO A 165 2.82 7.07 18.20
CA PRO A 165 3.05 7.58 16.86
C PRO A 165 1.98 8.63 16.56
N LYS A 166 2.40 9.89 16.54
CA LYS A 166 1.58 11.04 16.14
C LYS A 166 1.61 11.09 14.61
N VAL A 167 0.70 10.37 13.96
CA VAL A 167 0.45 10.60 12.52
C VAL A 167 -0.53 11.76 12.43
N GLN A 168 -0.01 12.94 12.11
CA GLN A 168 -0.80 14.14 11.86
C GLN A 168 -1.12 14.17 10.37
N PHE A 169 -2.39 14.01 10.03
CA PHE A 169 -2.88 14.19 8.67
C PHE A 169 -2.89 15.70 8.37
N LEU A 170 -2.08 16.14 7.41
CA LEU A 170 -2.24 17.47 6.82
C LEU A 170 -3.34 17.37 5.75
N ALA A 171 -4.45 18.07 5.98
CA ALA A 171 -5.38 18.43 4.93
C ALA A 171 -4.79 19.63 4.15
N PRO A 172 -4.95 19.71 2.81
CA PRO A 172 -4.63 20.92 2.08
C PRO A 172 -5.74 21.94 2.34
N GLU A 173 -5.48 22.91 3.22
CA GLU A 173 -6.27 24.13 3.29
C GLU A 173 -5.90 25.03 2.10
N GLY A 174 -6.94 25.64 1.53
CA GLY A 174 -6.92 26.29 0.23
C GLY A 174 -6.06 27.55 0.13
N ALA A 175 -5.85 27.92 -1.12
CA ALA A 175 -5.23 29.14 -1.60
C ALA A 175 -5.71 30.41 -0.87
N GLN A 176 -4.77 31.27 -0.49
CA GLN A 176 -4.95 32.72 -0.59
C GLN A 176 -3.66 33.40 -1.08
N SER A 177 -3.90 34.30 -2.02
CA SER A 177 -3.03 35.20 -2.76
C SER A 177 -2.05 36.02 -1.90
N ALA A 178 -0.84 36.23 -2.43
CA ALA A 178 -0.09 37.48 -2.20
C ALA A 178 0.86 37.73 -3.38
N THR A 179 0.35 38.47 -4.37
CA THR A 179 1.14 39.32 -5.27
C THR A 179 1.91 40.36 -4.45
N THR A 180 3.19 40.63 -4.77
CA THR A 180 3.73 41.98 -5.08
C THR A 180 5.28 42.06 -4.97
N ILE A 181 5.93 42.27 -6.14
CA ILE A 181 6.95 43.31 -6.51
C ILE A 181 8.15 43.47 -5.53
N THR A 182 9.43 43.43 -5.93
CA THR A 182 10.15 44.07 -7.05
C THR A 182 11.19 43.15 -7.68
#